data_AF-A0A8H6IMC2-F1
#
_entry.id   AF-A0A8H6IMC2-F1
#
_cell.length_a   1.000
_cell.length_b   1.000
_cell.length_c   1.000
_cell.angle_alpha   90.00
_cell.angle_beta   90.00
_cell.angle_gamma   90.00
#
_symmetry.space_group_name_H-M   'P 1'
#
loop_
_entity.id
_entity.type
_entity.pdbx_description
1 polymer ?
#
loop_
_entity_poly.entity_id
_entity_poly.type
_entity_poly.pdbx_seq_one_letter_code
_entity_poly.pdbx_strand_id
1 'polypeptide(L)'
;MAPRMVSGRRPYQAASPCRFWLKTGGCRFGPSCKFSHDQSAQDNIHRNGPPSGSRPSSSSQPSDPEREKLETWRRLRPTPNLAGDRQTASYFRMAADLVEEDVSLAQQVVRDMASESRLLLLKDVLEGLSQKKTPTGMAMIWESRIFPLFRIIVHPDTVDSIVVEQETATIYRALLGIDATRLKRLYDFVFGIVDHWSESPLDTTDTTCTEVLSLGCGVLVTEIYVYQQCLNA
;
A
#
# COMPACT_ATOMS: atom_id res chain seq x y z
N MET A 1 34.50 -42.52 -56.56
CA MET A 1 35.05 -42.72 -55.19
C MET A 1 35.57 -41.37 -54.72
N ALA A 2 34.90 -40.72 -53.76
CA ALA A 2 35.27 -39.39 -53.25
C ALA A 2 35.95 -39.52 -51.87
N PRO A 3 37.00 -38.73 -51.56
CA PRO A 3 37.73 -38.83 -50.30
C PRO A 3 37.25 -37.86 -49.21
N ARG A 4 37.48 -38.33 -47.97
CA ARG A 4 37.43 -37.73 -46.62
C ARG A 4 37.07 -36.25 -46.46
N MET A 5 36.06 -36.02 -45.62
CA MET A 5 35.65 -34.72 -45.06
C MET A 5 36.75 -34.12 -44.18
N VAL A 6 37.19 -32.91 -44.53
CA VAL A 6 37.95 -32.00 -43.66
C VAL A 6 36.96 -31.19 -42.81
N SER A 7 37.24 -31.15 -41.52
CA SER A 7 36.58 -30.36 -40.48
C SER A 7 36.55 -28.85 -40.81
N GLY A 8 35.40 -28.36 -41.27
CA GLY A 8 35.07 -26.93 -41.34
C GLY A 8 34.29 -26.50 -40.09
N ARG A 9 34.85 -25.56 -39.32
CA ARG A 9 34.31 -25.05 -38.06
C ARG A 9 32.89 -24.51 -38.26
N ARG A 10 31.90 -25.05 -37.53
CA ARG A 10 30.60 -24.39 -37.35
C ARG A 10 30.84 -23.05 -36.65
N PRO A 11 30.36 -21.91 -37.16
CA PRO A 11 30.46 -20.66 -36.42
C PRO A 11 29.68 -20.83 -35.11
N TYR A 12 30.34 -20.47 -34.02
CA TYR A 12 29.76 -20.44 -32.68
C TYR A 12 28.58 -19.46 -32.72
N GLN A 13 27.38 -19.99 -32.95
CA GLN A 13 26.15 -19.22 -32.82
C GLN A 13 26.03 -18.88 -31.34
N ALA A 14 26.26 -17.61 -31.02
CA ALA A 14 26.08 -17.10 -29.68
C ALA A 14 24.67 -17.46 -29.19
N ALA A 15 24.60 -18.24 -28.11
CA ALA A 15 23.37 -18.85 -27.60
C ALA A 15 22.30 -17.86 -27.08
N SER A 16 22.53 -16.54 -27.19
CA SER A 16 21.56 -15.53 -26.76
C SER A 16 21.58 -14.29 -27.67
N PRO A 17 20.41 -13.71 -27.97
CA PRO A 17 20.31 -12.55 -28.82
C PRO A 17 20.76 -11.28 -28.08
N CYS A 18 21.41 -10.37 -28.80
CA CYS A 18 21.86 -9.10 -28.24
C CYS A 18 20.66 -8.20 -27.93
N ARG A 19 20.41 -7.95 -26.64
CA ARG A 19 19.31 -7.07 -26.20
C ARG A 19 19.42 -5.65 -26.74
N PHE A 20 20.63 -5.13 -26.91
CA PHE A 20 20.86 -3.78 -27.44
C PHE A 20 20.54 -3.71 -28.94
N TRP A 21 21.00 -4.69 -29.72
CA TRP A 21 20.66 -4.78 -31.14
C TRP A 21 19.14 -4.94 -31.35
N LEU A 22 18.49 -5.80 -30.56
CA LEU A 22 17.03 -6.02 -30.64
C LEU A 22 16.21 -4.76 -30.31
N LYS A 23 16.66 -3.95 -29.34
CA LYS A 23 15.88 -2.81 -28.85
C LYS A 23 16.08 -1.54 -29.67
N THR A 24 17.30 -1.30 -30.16
CA THR A 24 17.66 -0.03 -30.82
C THR A 24 18.16 -0.19 -32.25
N GLY A 25 18.23 -1.41 -32.79
CA GLY A 25 18.74 -1.68 -34.14
C GLY A 25 20.24 -1.43 -34.30
N GLY A 26 20.96 -1.17 -33.20
CA GLY A 26 22.38 -0.83 -33.20
C GLY A 26 23.05 -1.22 -31.89
N CYS A 27 24.22 -1.86 -31.97
CA CYS A 27 25.00 -2.32 -30.83
C CYS A 27 26.38 -1.66 -30.87
N ARG A 28 26.82 -1.10 -29.73
CA ARG A 28 28.13 -0.43 -29.60
C ARG A 28 29.32 -1.36 -29.86
N PHE A 29 29.15 -2.67 -29.69
CA PHE A 29 30.17 -3.67 -29.97
C PHE A 29 30.21 -4.12 -31.43
N GLY A 30 29.30 -3.64 -32.28
CA GLY A 30 29.30 -3.90 -33.72
C GLY A 30 29.39 -5.41 -34.07
N PRO A 31 30.13 -5.78 -35.13
CA PRO A 31 30.26 -7.17 -35.57
C PRO A 31 31.13 -8.05 -34.65
N SER A 32 31.80 -7.47 -33.66
CA SER A 32 32.56 -8.20 -32.63
C SER A 32 31.72 -8.49 -31.38
N CYS A 33 30.41 -8.25 -31.41
CA CYS A 33 29.52 -8.60 -30.31
C CYS A 33 29.44 -10.13 -30.13
N LYS A 34 29.60 -10.60 -28.89
CA LYS A 34 29.49 -12.02 -28.53
C LYS A 34 28.05 -12.58 -28.52
N PHE A 35 27.07 -11.77 -28.91
CA PHE A 35 25.63 -12.08 -28.88
C PHE A 35 25.03 -11.93 -30.28
N SER A 36 24.00 -12.72 -30.62
CA SER A 36 23.48 -12.75 -32.00
C SER A 36 22.72 -11.46 -32.38
N HIS A 37 22.97 -10.97 -33.60
CA HIS A 37 22.35 -9.78 -34.20
C HIS A 37 21.40 -10.15 -35.37
N ASP A 38 20.88 -11.39 -35.42
CA ASP A 38 19.92 -11.80 -36.46
C ASP A 38 18.51 -11.26 -36.17
N GLN A 39 18.03 -10.39 -37.05
CA GLN A 39 16.69 -9.79 -36.98
C GLN A 39 15.57 -10.77 -37.41
N SER A 40 15.92 -11.93 -38.00
CA SER A 40 15.02 -12.89 -38.63
C SER A 40 14.67 -14.11 -37.76
N ALA A 41 15.16 -14.19 -36.52
CA ALA A 41 14.98 -15.36 -35.64
C ALA A 41 13.67 -15.35 -34.80
N GLN A 42 12.64 -14.58 -35.19
CA GLN A 42 11.32 -14.62 -34.52
C GLN A 42 10.26 -15.46 -35.24
N ASP A 43 10.49 -15.90 -36.50
CA ASP A 43 9.40 -16.46 -37.32
C ASP A 43 9.35 -17.99 -37.51
N ASN A 44 10.18 -18.79 -36.83
CA ASN A 44 10.24 -20.24 -37.09
C ASN A 44 9.99 -21.18 -35.88
N ILE A 45 9.17 -20.77 -34.90
CA ILE A 45 8.72 -21.68 -33.81
C ILE A 45 7.22 -22.04 -33.90
N HIS A 46 6.51 -21.67 -34.97
CA HIS A 46 5.03 -21.81 -35.02
C HIS A 46 4.47 -22.52 -36.26
N ARG A 47 4.96 -23.73 -36.60
CA ARG A 47 4.36 -24.49 -37.72
C ARG A 47 3.85 -25.90 -37.48
N ASN A 48 3.90 -26.51 -36.29
CA ASN A 48 3.30 -27.84 -36.09
C ASN A 48 2.68 -28.04 -34.69
N GLY A 49 1.52 -27.43 -34.42
CA GLY A 49 0.69 -27.71 -33.24
C GLY A 49 -0.82 -27.73 -33.61
N PRO A 50 -1.65 -28.58 -32.98
CA PRO A 50 -3.04 -28.78 -33.37
C PRO A 50 -3.90 -27.55 -33.07
N PRO A 51 -5.08 -27.38 -33.71
CA PRO A 51 -5.85 -26.15 -33.61
C PRO A 51 -6.46 -26.07 -32.22
N SER A 52 -5.91 -25.20 -31.37
CA SER A 52 -6.52 -24.82 -30.10
C SER A 52 -6.88 -23.35 -30.18
N GLY A 53 -8.11 -23.07 -29.77
CA GLY A 53 -8.89 -21.88 -30.10
C GLY A 53 -8.11 -20.56 -30.05
N SER A 54 -8.45 -19.71 -31.00
CA SER A 54 -8.15 -18.28 -31.02
C SER A 54 -8.43 -17.66 -29.65
N ARG A 55 -7.37 -17.52 -28.85
CA ARG A 55 -7.38 -16.69 -27.65
C ARG A 55 -7.26 -15.24 -28.12
N PRO A 56 -8.25 -14.37 -27.88
CA PRO A 56 -8.12 -12.97 -28.25
C PRO A 56 -6.93 -12.38 -27.47
N SER A 57 -6.06 -11.73 -28.22
CA SER A 57 -5.02 -10.83 -27.75
C SER A 57 -5.59 -9.86 -26.72
N SER A 58 -4.95 -9.86 -25.53
CA SER A 58 -4.98 -8.81 -24.51
C SER A 58 -6.25 -7.95 -24.50
N SER A 59 -7.21 -8.42 -23.73
CA SER A 59 -8.35 -7.65 -23.25
C SER A 59 -7.96 -6.19 -22.96
N SER A 60 -8.57 -5.28 -23.70
CA SER A 60 -9.12 -4.05 -23.14
C SER A 60 -10.08 -4.46 -22.00
N GLN A 61 -9.54 -4.84 -20.84
CA GLN A 61 -10.38 -4.97 -19.65
C GLN A 61 -10.91 -3.55 -19.37
N PRO A 62 -12.19 -3.41 -18.99
CA PRO A 62 -12.63 -2.18 -18.35
C PRO A 62 -11.63 -1.90 -17.23
N SER A 63 -11.06 -0.69 -17.20
CA SER A 63 -10.31 -0.25 -16.04
C SER A 63 -11.26 -0.33 -14.85
N ASP A 64 -11.04 -1.31 -13.98
CA ASP A 64 -11.75 -1.40 -12.72
C ASP A 64 -11.32 -0.18 -11.89
N PRO A 65 -12.22 0.81 -11.70
CA PRO A 65 -11.85 2.09 -11.11
C PRO A 65 -11.44 1.92 -9.64
N GLU A 66 -12.03 0.97 -8.93
CA GLU A 66 -11.73 0.66 -7.53
C GLU A 66 -10.33 0.06 -7.39
N ARG A 67 -9.99 -0.87 -8.28
CA ARG A 67 -8.64 -1.45 -8.34
C ARG A 67 -7.58 -0.40 -8.66
N GLU A 68 -7.87 0.55 -9.55
CA GLU A 68 -6.95 1.64 -9.86
C GLU A 68 -6.74 2.59 -8.66
N LYS A 69 -7.81 2.90 -7.91
CA LYS A 69 -7.71 3.69 -6.67
C LYS A 69 -6.84 2.98 -5.64
N LEU A 70 -7.06 1.68 -5.41
CA LEU A 70 -6.27 0.87 -4.47
C LEU A 70 -4.79 0.86 -4.84
N GLU A 71 -4.47 0.65 -6.12
CA GLU A 71 -3.08 0.69 -6.60
C GLU A 71 -2.46 2.08 -6.49
N THR A 72 -3.26 3.15 -6.68
CA THR A 72 -2.81 4.53 -6.46
C THR A 72 -2.47 4.78 -4.99
N TRP A 73 -3.31 4.30 -4.08
CA TRP A 73 -3.06 4.37 -2.64
C TRP A 73 -1.79 3.61 -2.24
N ARG A 74 -1.57 2.38 -2.75
CA ARG A 74 -0.37 1.57 -2.49
C ARG A 74 0.93 2.25 -2.94
N ARG A 75 0.87 3.09 -3.98
CA ARG A 75 2.02 3.84 -4.51
C ARG A 75 2.43 5.02 -3.62
N LEU A 76 1.57 5.50 -2.72
CA LEU A 76 1.94 6.60 -1.82
C LEU A 76 3.14 6.23 -0.94
N ARG A 77 4.00 7.23 -0.68
CA ARG A 77 5.19 7.14 0.18
C ARG A 77 5.15 8.24 1.25
N PRO A 78 4.29 8.08 2.27
CA PRO A 78 4.17 9.03 3.37
C PRO A 78 5.46 9.18 4.18
N THR A 79 5.70 10.38 4.70
CA THR A 79 6.88 10.72 5.50
C THR A 79 6.46 11.67 6.62
N PRO A 80 5.78 11.16 7.66
CA PRO A 80 5.02 11.98 8.62
C PRO A 80 5.86 12.97 9.41
N ASN A 81 7.17 12.69 9.54
CA ASN A 81 8.16 13.52 10.23
C ASN A 81 8.68 14.69 9.38
N LEU A 82 8.39 14.74 8.07
CA LEU A 82 8.77 15.85 7.21
C LEU A 82 7.74 17.00 7.30
N ALA A 83 8.25 18.22 7.44
CA ALA A 83 7.41 19.41 7.44
C ALA A 83 6.66 19.53 6.10
N GLY A 84 5.36 19.79 6.16
CA GLY A 84 4.52 19.93 4.97
C GLY A 84 4.15 18.61 4.28
N ASP A 85 4.35 17.46 4.93
CA ASP A 85 3.96 16.16 4.37
C ASP A 85 2.44 16.04 4.16
N ARG A 86 2.04 16.23 2.90
CA ARG A 86 0.68 16.03 2.39
C ARG A 86 0.40 14.58 2.03
N GLN A 87 1.42 13.75 1.81
CA GLN A 87 1.22 12.35 1.42
C GLN A 87 0.67 11.51 2.57
N THR A 88 1.08 11.78 3.82
CA THR A 88 0.46 11.12 4.99
C THR A 88 -1.04 11.39 5.06
N ALA A 89 -1.47 12.63 4.84
CA ALA A 89 -2.89 12.98 4.83
C ALA A 89 -3.64 12.26 3.71
N SER A 90 -3.09 12.29 2.48
CA SER A 90 -3.68 11.55 1.35
C SER A 90 -3.75 10.04 1.58
N TYR A 91 -2.75 9.46 2.26
CA TYR A 91 -2.71 8.03 2.53
C TYR A 91 -3.86 7.58 3.42
N PHE A 92 -4.10 8.27 4.54
CA PHE A 92 -5.21 7.89 5.42
C PHE A 92 -6.57 8.23 4.82
N ARG A 93 -6.71 9.39 4.18
CA ARG A 93 -7.98 9.77 3.52
C ARG A 93 -8.37 8.75 2.44
N MET A 94 -7.46 8.43 1.53
CA MET A 94 -7.75 7.45 0.47
C MET A 94 -8.00 6.04 1.03
N ALA A 95 -7.31 5.64 2.10
CA ALA A 95 -7.59 4.37 2.76
C ALA A 95 -9.00 4.33 3.36
N ALA A 96 -9.43 5.41 4.02
CA ALA A 96 -10.77 5.52 4.59
C ALA A 96 -11.83 5.47 3.48
N ASP A 97 -11.63 6.21 2.37
CA ASP A 97 -12.52 6.18 1.22
C ASP A 97 -12.64 4.75 0.63
N LEU A 98 -11.53 4.02 0.52
CA LEU A 98 -11.52 2.63 0.02
C LEU A 98 -12.24 1.66 0.97
N VAL A 99 -12.12 1.84 2.28
CA VAL A 99 -12.77 0.98 3.28
C VAL A 99 -14.29 1.14 3.24
N GLU A 100 -14.79 2.35 2.98
CA GLU A 100 -16.21 2.66 2.90
C GLU A 100 -16.84 2.23 1.55
N GLU A 101 -16.02 2.01 0.52
CA GLU A 101 -16.50 1.64 -0.82
C GLU A 101 -16.98 0.18 -0.88
N ASP A 102 -16.19 -0.78 -0.37
CA ASP A 102 -16.52 -2.21 -0.44
C ASP A 102 -15.76 -3.05 0.60
N VAL A 103 -16.38 -4.14 1.04
CA VAL A 103 -15.82 -5.09 2.03
C VAL A 103 -14.48 -5.68 1.57
N SER A 104 -14.33 -6.02 0.29
CA SER A 104 -13.08 -6.55 -0.27
C SER A 104 -11.96 -5.52 -0.25
N LEU A 105 -12.28 -4.25 -0.49
CA LEU A 105 -11.34 -3.15 -0.40
C LEU A 105 -10.94 -2.88 1.05
N ALA A 106 -11.91 -2.87 1.98
CA ALA A 106 -11.64 -2.75 3.41
C ALA A 106 -10.63 -3.81 3.89
N GLN A 107 -10.90 -5.07 3.58
CA GLN A 107 -9.99 -6.16 3.92
C GLN A 107 -8.60 -6.01 3.30
N GLN A 108 -8.50 -5.53 2.06
CA GLN A 108 -7.21 -5.29 1.40
C GLN A 108 -6.44 -4.14 2.05
N VAL A 109 -7.12 -3.04 2.38
CA VAL A 109 -6.53 -1.89 3.08
C VAL A 109 -5.97 -2.32 4.44
N VAL A 110 -6.74 -3.09 5.23
CA VAL A 110 -6.32 -3.58 6.53
C VAL A 110 -5.08 -4.48 6.42
N ARG A 111 -5.07 -5.43 5.45
CA ARG A 111 -3.90 -6.27 5.19
C ARG A 111 -2.65 -5.47 4.84
N ASP A 112 -2.79 -4.49 3.96
CA ASP A 112 -1.67 -3.63 3.55
C ASP A 112 -1.18 -2.75 4.72
N MET A 113 -2.10 -2.22 5.54
CA MET A 113 -1.77 -1.42 6.73
C MET A 113 -1.06 -2.21 7.82
N ALA A 114 -1.36 -3.50 7.95
CA ALA A 114 -0.68 -4.41 8.88
C ALA A 114 0.71 -4.84 8.41
N SER A 115 1.16 -4.44 7.22
CA SER A 115 2.53 -4.69 6.78
C SER A 115 3.57 -3.90 7.59
N GLU A 116 4.76 -4.47 7.79
CA GLU A 116 5.83 -3.87 8.59
C GLU A 116 6.10 -2.39 8.21
N SER A 117 6.18 -2.10 6.92
CA SER A 117 6.41 -0.73 6.43
C SER A 117 5.32 0.27 6.81
N ARG A 118 4.06 -0.19 6.86
CA ARG A 118 2.90 0.65 7.19
C ARG A 118 2.66 0.74 8.70
N LEU A 119 3.06 -0.28 9.46
CA LEU A 119 3.15 -0.21 10.93
C LEU A 119 4.19 0.80 11.39
N LEU A 120 5.34 0.90 10.71
CA LEU A 120 6.33 1.96 10.98
C LEU A 120 5.78 3.35 10.69
N LEU A 121 5.00 3.51 9.60
CA LEU A 121 4.28 4.75 9.32
C LEU A 121 3.30 5.12 10.45
N LEU A 122 2.49 4.16 10.92
CA LEU A 122 1.57 4.35 12.04
C LEU A 122 2.31 4.80 13.30
N LYS A 123 3.42 4.11 13.63
CA LYS A 123 4.29 4.46 14.76
C LYS A 123 4.76 5.92 14.65
N ASP A 124 5.33 6.32 13.52
CA ASP A 124 5.88 7.67 13.33
C ASP A 124 4.79 8.74 13.42
N VAL A 125 3.58 8.47 12.91
CA VAL A 125 2.43 9.38 13.03
C VAL A 125 2.05 9.59 14.50
N LEU A 126 1.95 8.51 15.28
CA LEU A 126 1.56 8.57 16.69
C LEU A 126 2.63 9.23 17.57
N GLU A 127 3.90 8.96 17.31
CA GLU A 127 5.02 9.59 18.03
C GLU A 127 5.13 11.09 17.69
N GLY A 128 4.70 11.50 16.49
CA GLY A 128 4.64 12.89 16.06
C GLY A 128 3.52 13.73 16.72
N LEU A 129 2.49 13.12 17.30
CA LEU A 129 1.33 13.83 17.88
C LEU A 129 1.71 14.80 19.00
N SER A 130 2.78 14.52 19.74
CA SER A 130 3.24 15.35 20.87
C SER A 130 3.92 16.66 20.44
N GLN A 131 4.27 16.82 19.16
CA GLN A 131 5.10 17.94 18.69
C GLN A 131 4.31 19.22 18.44
N LYS A 132 3.01 19.15 18.14
CA LYS A 132 2.17 20.32 17.86
C LYS A 132 1.14 20.52 18.97
N LYS A 133 1.23 21.67 19.66
CA LYS A 133 0.37 22.01 20.80
C LYS A 133 -0.66 23.11 20.52
N THR A 134 -0.68 23.67 19.31
CA THR A 134 -1.65 24.73 18.98
C THR A 134 -3.01 24.10 18.66
N PRO A 135 -4.14 24.68 19.09
CA PRO A 135 -5.48 24.15 18.79
C PRO A 135 -5.69 23.92 17.29
N THR A 136 -5.33 24.89 16.45
CA THR A 136 -5.38 24.77 14.99
C THR A 136 -4.48 23.65 14.45
N GLY A 137 -3.28 23.48 15.00
CA GLY A 137 -2.36 22.43 14.57
C GLY A 137 -2.84 21.03 14.96
N MET A 138 -3.47 20.90 16.14
CA MET A 138 -4.09 19.67 16.60
C MET A 138 -5.30 19.32 15.74
N ALA A 139 -6.19 20.29 15.46
CA ALA A 139 -7.32 20.11 14.55
C ALA A 139 -6.91 19.62 13.17
N MET A 140 -5.89 20.26 12.56
CA MET A 140 -5.38 19.83 11.25
C MET A 140 -4.85 18.39 11.27
N ILE A 141 -4.14 17.98 12.33
CA ILE A 141 -3.63 16.60 12.45
C ILE A 141 -4.79 15.62 12.65
N TRP A 142 -5.79 16.00 13.46
CA TRP A 142 -6.98 15.21 13.68
C TRP A 142 -7.68 14.91 12.36
N GLU A 143 -8.13 15.94 11.65
CA GLU A 143 -8.88 15.80 10.40
C GLU A 143 -8.10 15.05 9.33
N SER A 144 -6.80 15.34 9.21
CA SER A 144 -6.01 14.81 8.09
C SER A 144 -5.43 13.43 8.32
N ARG A 145 -5.28 12.97 9.58
CA ARG A 145 -4.56 11.73 9.90
C ARG A 145 -5.31 10.83 10.87
N ILE A 146 -5.69 11.35 12.05
CA ILE A 146 -6.23 10.52 13.13
C ILE A 146 -7.68 10.14 12.88
N PHE A 147 -8.50 11.09 12.44
CA PHE A 147 -9.89 10.85 12.09
C PHE A 147 -10.05 9.76 11.01
N PRO A 148 -9.40 9.85 9.83
CA PRO A 148 -9.50 8.78 8.83
C PRO A 148 -8.89 7.47 9.31
N LEU A 149 -7.82 7.49 10.12
CA LEU A 149 -7.28 6.27 10.74
C LEU A 149 -8.32 5.58 11.62
N PHE A 150 -9.03 6.32 12.47
CA PHE A 150 -10.07 5.77 13.35
C PHE A 150 -11.23 5.19 12.56
N ARG A 151 -11.66 5.89 11.49
CA ARG A 151 -12.69 5.37 10.59
C ARG A 151 -12.31 4.03 9.97
N ILE A 152 -11.06 3.85 9.57
CA ILE A 152 -10.59 2.57 9.00
C ILE A 152 -10.64 1.44 10.03
N ILE A 153 -10.05 1.66 11.21
CA ILE A 153 -9.83 0.58 12.18
C ILE A 153 -11.08 0.23 12.98
N VAL A 154 -12.04 1.15 13.11
CA VAL A 154 -13.33 0.92 13.80
C VAL A 154 -14.45 0.55 12.80
N HIS A 155 -14.16 0.54 11.49
CA HIS A 155 -15.17 0.20 10.48
C HIS A 155 -15.75 -1.21 10.72
N PRO A 156 -17.07 -1.43 10.54
CA PRO A 156 -17.70 -2.75 10.72
C PRO A 156 -17.02 -3.85 9.88
N ASP A 157 -16.70 -3.57 8.62
CA ASP A 157 -16.01 -4.53 7.73
C ASP A 157 -14.54 -4.79 8.10
N THR A 158 -14.01 -4.03 9.07
CA THR A 158 -12.70 -4.27 9.69
C THR A 158 -12.87 -5.07 10.98
N VAL A 159 -13.65 -4.56 11.94
CA VAL A 159 -13.71 -5.13 13.31
C VAL A 159 -14.51 -6.42 13.39
N ASP A 160 -15.55 -6.58 12.57
CA ASP A 160 -16.40 -7.79 12.56
C ASP A 160 -15.88 -8.84 11.56
N SER A 161 -14.79 -8.53 10.85
CA SER A 161 -14.26 -9.37 9.78
C SER A 161 -13.25 -10.38 10.30
N ILE A 162 -13.69 -11.63 10.41
CA ILE A 162 -12.83 -12.78 10.73
C ILE A 162 -11.67 -12.98 9.73
N VAL A 163 -11.81 -12.47 8.50
CA VAL A 163 -10.80 -12.60 7.44
C VAL A 163 -9.55 -11.77 7.75
N VAL A 164 -9.70 -10.64 8.44
CA VAL A 164 -8.62 -9.72 8.76
C VAL A 164 -8.44 -9.52 10.27
N GLU A 165 -8.95 -10.43 11.09
CA GLU A 165 -8.89 -10.35 12.55
C GLU A 165 -7.44 -10.27 13.04
N GLN A 166 -6.53 -11.07 12.48
CA GLN A 166 -5.12 -11.08 12.86
C GLN A 166 -4.39 -9.79 12.46
N GLU A 167 -4.66 -9.27 11.27
CA GLU A 167 -4.12 -8.02 10.78
C GLU A 167 -4.64 -6.83 11.58
N THR A 168 -5.93 -6.84 11.91
CA THR A 168 -6.59 -5.86 12.78
C THR A 168 -5.95 -5.86 14.17
N ALA A 169 -5.79 -7.04 14.78
CA ALA A 169 -5.08 -7.18 16.06
C ALA A 169 -3.62 -6.68 15.98
N THR A 170 -2.95 -6.85 14.83
CA THR A 170 -1.59 -6.34 14.62
C THR A 170 -1.56 -4.82 14.57
N ILE A 171 -2.53 -4.18 13.92
CA ILE A 171 -2.67 -2.72 13.91
C ILE A 171 -2.94 -2.21 15.33
N TYR A 172 -3.86 -2.80 16.07
CA TYR A 172 -4.16 -2.43 17.46
C TYR A 172 -2.94 -2.57 18.38
N ARG A 173 -2.20 -3.69 18.32
CA ARG A 173 -0.91 -3.82 19.04
C ARG A 173 0.09 -2.71 18.67
N ALA A 174 0.10 -2.30 17.40
CA ALA A 174 0.92 -1.18 16.96
C ALA A 174 0.41 0.16 17.51
N LEU A 175 -0.89 0.40 17.63
CA LEU A 175 -1.45 1.59 18.29
C LEU A 175 -1.15 1.60 19.79
N LEU A 176 -1.24 0.45 20.45
CA LEU A 176 -0.92 0.27 21.86
C LEU A 176 0.53 0.65 22.16
N GLY A 177 1.46 -0.07 21.52
CA GLY A 177 2.88 0.01 21.80
C GLY A 177 3.32 -0.58 23.12
N ILE A 178 4.64 -0.65 23.31
CA ILE A 178 5.25 -1.18 24.53
C ILE A 178 4.77 -0.30 25.70
N ASP A 179 4.27 -0.95 26.75
CA ASP A 179 3.68 -0.34 27.94
C ASP A 179 2.57 0.69 27.64
N ALA A 180 1.80 0.46 26.57
CA ALA A 180 0.73 1.36 26.10
C ALA A 180 1.21 2.80 25.81
N THR A 181 2.51 3.01 25.56
CA THR A 181 3.10 4.35 25.44
C THR A 181 2.59 5.12 24.21
N ARG A 182 2.19 4.44 23.14
CA ARG A 182 1.62 5.10 21.95
C ARG A 182 0.13 5.38 22.13
N LEU A 183 -0.59 4.46 22.78
CA LEU A 183 -1.98 4.69 23.18
C LEU A 183 -2.08 5.92 24.07
N LYS A 184 -1.25 6.02 25.12
CA LYS A 184 -1.27 7.18 26.01
C LYS A 184 -1.09 8.50 25.25
N ARG A 185 -0.13 8.57 24.32
CA ARG A 185 0.10 9.78 23.51
C ARG A 185 -1.09 10.13 22.62
N LEU A 186 -1.72 9.12 22.02
CA LEU A 186 -2.91 9.29 21.21
C LEU A 186 -4.08 9.87 22.03
N TYR A 187 -4.32 9.36 23.23
CA TYR A 187 -5.40 9.88 24.07
C TYR A 187 -5.06 11.23 24.72
N ASP A 188 -3.80 11.47 25.11
CA ASP A 188 -3.36 12.81 25.52
C ASP A 188 -3.62 13.84 24.41
N PHE A 189 -3.42 13.46 23.13
CA PHE A 189 -3.74 14.29 21.98
C PHE A 189 -5.25 14.51 21.79
N VAL A 190 -6.06 13.45 21.89
CA VAL A 190 -7.53 13.55 21.82
C VAL A 190 -8.08 14.45 22.93
N PHE A 191 -7.62 14.27 24.17
CA PHE A 191 -8.00 15.14 25.28
C PHE A 191 -7.56 16.59 25.04
N GLY A 192 -6.36 16.80 24.49
CA GLY A 192 -5.90 18.14 24.10
C GLY A 192 -6.83 18.86 23.11
N ILE A 193 -7.45 18.13 22.17
CA ILE A 193 -8.46 18.68 21.25
C ILE A 193 -9.73 19.07 22.00
N VAL A 194 -10.23 18.17 22.86
CA VAL A 194 -11.45 18.38 23.64
C VAL A 194 -11.30 19.57 24.59
N ASP A 195 -10.16 19.68 25.27
CA ASP A 195 -9.86 20.77 26.21
C ASP A 195 -9.86 22.15 25.53
N HIS A 196 -9.50 22.22 24.25
CA HIS A 196 -9.42 23.46 23.47
C HIS A 196 -10.51 23.53 22.39
N TRP A 197 -11.61 22.80 22.55
CA TRP A 197 -12.64 22.67 21.51
C TRP A 197 -13.19 24.02 21.05
N SER A 198 -13.47 24.94 21.99
CA SER A 198 -14.00 26.27 21.68
C SER A 198 -13.04 27.17 20.89
N GLU A 199 -11.74 26.87 20.89
CA GLU A 199 -10.70 27.60 20.16
C GLU A 199 -10.33 26.91 18.84
N SER A 200 -10.91 25.73 18.60
CA SER A 200 -10.57 24.87 17.48
C SER A 200 -11.40 25.21 16.24
N PRO A 201 -10.80 25.23 15.03
CA PRO A 201 -11.56 25.42 13.79
C PRO A 201 -12.48 24.23 13.44
N LEU A 202 -12.47 23.15 14.22
CA LEU A 202 -13.31 21.96 14.00
C LEU A 202 -14.81 22.28 14.03
N ASP A 203 -15.24 23.34 14.71
CA ASP A 203 -16.65 23.76 14.74
C ASP A 203 -17.18 24.21 13.35
N THR A 204 -16.28 24.43 12.38
CA THR A 204 -16.63 24.81 10.99
C THR A 204 -16.60 23.64 10.00
N THR A 205 -16.12 22.47 10.41
CA THR A 205 -16.07 21.26 9.58
C THR A 205 -17.19 20.30 9.97
N ASP A 206 -17.52 19.32 9.13
CA ASP A 206 -18.59 18.34 9.42
C ASP A 206 -18.32 17.46 10.66
N THR A 207 -17.20 17.69 11.37
CA THR A 207 -16.74 16.91 12.52
C THR A 207 -17.21 17.50 13.84
N THR A 208 -17.99 16.74 14.61
CA THR A 208 -18.52 17.18 15.92
C THR A 208 -17.67 16.69 17.10
N CYS A 209 -17.73 17.37 18.25
CA CYS A 209 -17.06 16.90 19.48
C CYS A 209 -17.53 15.49 19.87
N THR A 210 -18.82 15.21 19.65
CA THR A 210 -19.42 13.89 19.85
C THR A 210 -18.80 12.81 18.97
N GLU A 211 -18.41 13.14 17.75
CA GLU A 211 -17.77 12.20 16.82
C GLU A 211 -16.32 11.91 17.20
N VAL A 212 -15.57 12.93 17.66
CA VAL A 212 -14.22 12.74 18.21
C VAL A 212 -14.23 11.78 19.39
N LEU A 213 -15.17 11.97 20.32
CA LEU A 213 -15.33 11.12 21.48
C LEU A 213 -15.86 9.73 21.10
N SER A 214 -16.80 9.62 20.17
CA SER A 214 -17.36 8.31 19.77
C SER A 214 -16.31 7.42 19.10
N LEU A 215 -15.54 7.97 18.16
CA LEU A 215 -14.46 7.23 17.49
C LEU A 215 -13.33 6.89 18.47
N GLY A 216 -12.96 7.82 19.36
CA GLY A 216 -12.00 7.55 20.43
C GLY A 216 -12.47 6.40 21.34
N CYS A 217 -13.71 6.43 21.82
CA CYS A 217 -14.28 5.35 22.62
C CYS A 217 -14.34 4.03 21.84
N GLY A 218 -14.69 4.04 20.55
CA GLY A 218 -14.70 2.86 19.70
C GLY A 218 -13.33 2.17 19.65
N VAL A 219 -12.26 2.94 19.43
CA VAL A 219 -10.88 2.41 19.46
C VAL A 219 -10.53 1.82 20.82
N LEU A 220 -10.85 2.50 21.94
CA LEU A 220 -10.61 1.95 23.29
C LEU A 220 -11.32 0.62 23.52
N VAL A 221 -12.59 0.52 23.14
CA VAL A 221 -13.40 -0.68 23.35
C VAL A 221 -12.82 -1.86 22.57
N THR A 222 -12.47 -1.66 21.30
CA THR A 222 -11.91 -2.73 20.47
C THR A 222 -10.52 -3.15 20.97
N GLU A 223 -9.68 -2.22 21.40
CA GLU A 223 -8.37 -2.51 22.00
C GLU A 223 -8.49 -3.37 23.28
N ILE A 224 -9.43 -3.03 24.16
CA ILE A 224 -9.69 -3.80 25.39
C ILE A 224 -10.14 -5.23 25.02
N TYR A 225 -11.02 -5.37 24.03
CA TYR A 225 -11.49 -6.66 23.57
C TYR A 225 -10.37 -7.53 22.99
N VAL A 226 -9.54 -6.97 22.10
CA VAL A 226 -8.37 -7.64 21.52
C VAL A 226 -7.36 -8.05 22.60
N TYR A 227 -7.13 -7.18 23.59
CA TYR A 227 -6.23 -7.48 24.70
C TYR A 227 -6.75 -8.61 25.60
N GLN A 228 -8.05 -8.62 25.90
CA GLN A 228 -8.69 -9.70 26.67
C GLN A 228 -8.63 -11.04 25.94
N GLN A 229 -8.83 -11.06 24.61
CA GLN A 229 -8.66 -12.27 23.82
C GLN A 229 -7.22 -12.80 23.87
N CYS A 230 -6.21 -11.92 23.82
CA CYS A 230 -4.80 -12.33 23.92
C CYS A 230 -4.41 -12.89 25.30
N LEU A 231 -5.05 -12.45 26.38
CA LEU A 231 -4.80 -12.98 27.74
C LEU A 231 -5.46 -14.33 28.00
N ASN A 232 -6.52 -14.64 27.26
CA ASN A 232 -7.33 -15.85 27.45
C ASN A 232 -6.97 -17.00 26.48
N ALA A 233 -5.97 -16.81 25.60
CA ALA A 233 -5.46 -17.79 24.64
C ALA A 233 -4.11 -18.37 25.10
#